data_AF-W1X4T3-F1
#
_entry.id   AF-W1X4T3-F1
#
_cell.length_a   1.000
_cell.length_b   1.000
_cell.length_c   1.000
_cell.angle_alpha   90.00
_cell.angle_beta   90.00
_cell.angle_gamma   90.00
#
_symmetry.space_group_name_H-M   'P 1'
#
loop_
_entity.id
_entity.type
_entity.pdbx_description
1 polymer ?
#
loop_
_entity_poly.entity_id
_entity_poly.type
_entity_poly.pdbx_seq_one_letter_code
_entity_poly.pdbx_strand_id
1 'polypeptide(L)'
;KDFYFDSIIDVCGYNQQDIKNILDAVGGFKDYIFISSSAVYPETNMQPFSENQSIGVNKIWGKYGTDKIEAEEYLISKVPNAYI
;
A
#
# COMPACT_ATOMS: atom_id res chain seq x y z
N LYS A 1 17.32 12.53 11.65
CA LYS A 1 16.82 11.23 11.14
C LYS A 1 18.03 10.58 10.50
N ASP A 2 18.68 9.66 11.22
CA ASP A 2 20.13 9.38 11.02
C ASP A 2 20.39 8.06 10.28
N PHE A 3 19.33 7.35 9.91
CA PHE A 3 19.39 6.10 9.17
C PHE A 3 18.85 6.26 7.76
N TYR A 4 19.58 5.66 6.82
CA TYR A 4 19.16 5.47 5.44
C TYR A 4 19.04 3.97 5.17
N PHE A 5 17.88 3.53 4.72
CA PHE A 5 17.61 2.11 4.48
C PHE A 5 17.78 1.77 3.00
N ASP A 6 18.48 0.68 2.68
CA ASP A 6 18.49 0.18 1.31
C ASP A 6 17.09 -0.26 0.86
N SER A 7 16.29 -0.82 1.77
CA SER A 7 14.90 -1.18 1.50
C SER A 7 14.06 -1.15 2.76
N ILE A 8 12.80 -0.74 2.62
CA ILE A 8 11.75 -0.92 3.61
C ILE A 8 10.78 -1.96 3.06
N ILE A 9 10.55 -3.03 3.81
CA ILE A 9 9.52 -4.02 3.52
C ILE A 9 8.42 -3.83 4.56
N ASP A 10 7.36 -3.14 4.18
CA ASP A 10 6.24 -2.85 5.07
C ASP A 10 5.18 -3.94 4.98
N VAL A 11 5.24 -4.85 5.95
CA VAL A 11 4.26 -5.93 6.16
C VAL A 11 3.17 -5.55 7.17
N CYS A 12 3.28 -4.38 7.80
CA CYS A 12 2.48 -3.97 8.96
C CYS A 12 1.46 -2.87 8.63
N GLY A 13 1.71 -2.06 7.60
CA GLY A 13 0.85 -0.93 7.23
C GLY A 13 -0.57 -1.38 6.90
N TYR A 14 -1.56 -0.75 7.52
CA TYR A 14 -2.96 -1.11 7.38
C TYR A 14 -3.77 -0.02 6.67
N ASN A 15 -3.42 1.24 6.90
CA ASN A 15 -4.09 2.41 6.33
C ASN A 15 -3.10 3.52 5.97
N GLN A 16 -3.60 4.61 5.39
CA GLN A 16 -2.81 5.79 5.03
C GLN A 16 -1.95 6.36 6.18
N GLN A 17 -2.47 6.36 7.41
CA GLN A 17 -1.75 6.91 8.56
C GLN A 17 -0.51 6.10 8.91
N ASP A 18 -0.54 4.78 8.72
CA ASP A 18 0.62 3.93 8.97
C ASP A 18 1.76 4.26 8.00
N ILE A 19 1.43 4.45 6.72
CA ILE A 19 2.41 4.88 5.70
C ILE A 19 2.98 6.25 6.05
N LYS A 20 2.13 7.22 6.44
CA LYS A 20 2.57 8.54 6.93
C LYS A 20 3.58 8.42 8.05
N ASN A 21 3.26 7.61 9.06
CA ASN A 21 4.11 7.45 10.24
C ASN A 21 5.51 6.92 9.86
N ILE A 22 5.60 5.97 8.93
CA ILE A 22 6.89 5.43 8.47
C ILE A 22 7.68 6.51 7.72
N LEU A 23 7.06 7.15 6.72
CA LEU A 23 7.72 8.21 5.93
C LEU A 23 8.17 9.38 6.81
N ASP A 24 7.38 9.74 7.81
CA ASP A 24 7.68 10.79 8.79
C ASP A 24 8.72 10.35 9.84
N ALA A 25 8.96 9.06 10.04
CA ALA A 25 9.98 8.55 10.97
C ALA A 25 11.36 8.34 10.32
N VAL A 26 11.41 7.85 9.07
CA VAL A 26 12.68 7.43 8.44
C VAL A 26 13.44 8.59 7.79
N GLY A 27 14.79 8.55 7.85
CA GLY A 27 15.68 9.57 7.25
C GLY A 27 15.66 9.55 5.74
N GLY A 28 15.69 8.36 5.18
CA GLY A 28 15.55 8.11 3.76
C GLY A 28 15.60 6.61 3.50
N PHE A 29 15.27 6.25 2.27
CA PHE A 29 15.36 4.88 1.80
C PHE A 29 15.55 4.88 0.28
N LYS A 30 16.07 3.76 -0.25
CA LYS A 30 16.17 3.53 -1.69
C LYS A 30 14.88 2.90 -2.24
N ASP A 31 14.48 1.75 -1.69
CA ASP A 31 13.29 1.03 -2.13
C ASP A 31 12.23 0.94 -1.00
N TYR A 32 10.94 1.03 -1.36
CA TYR A 32 9.81 0.81 -0.46
C TYR A 32 8.90 -0.24 -1.08
N ILE A 33 8.68 -1.33 -0.36
CA ILE A 33 7.82 -2.44 -0.76
C ILE A 33 6.72 -2.54 0.28
N PHE A 34 5.48 -2.24 -0.11
CA PHE A 34 4.32 -2.37 0.75
C PHE A 34 3.60 -3.67 0.43
N ILE A 35 3.34 -4.48 1.45
CA ILE A 35 2.51 -5.68 1.26
C ILE A 35 1.05 -5.27 1.39
N SER A 36 0.42 -5.04 0.25
CA SER A 36 -1.02 -4.83 0.20
C SER A 36 -1.80 -6.15 0.29
N SER A 37 -3.02 -6.18 -0.23
CA SER A 37 -3.94 -7.31 -0.12
C SER A 37 -4.84 -7.38 -1.35
N SER A 38 -5.19 -8.60 -1.77
CA SER A 38 -6.20 -8.80 -2.82
C SER A 38 -7.58 -8.23 -2.43
N ALA A 39 -7.78 -7.84 -1.17
CA ALA A 39 -8.96 -7.13 -0.69
C ALA A 39 -9.21 -5.77 -1.38
N VAL A 40 -8.21 -5.22 -2.08
CA VAL A 40 -8.36 -3.98 -2.85
C VAL A 40 -9.09 -4.18 -4.18
N TYR A 41 -9.25 -5.42 -4.65
CA TYR A 41 -9.99 -5.69 -5.89
C TYR A 41 -11.47 -5.97 -5.60
N PRO A 42 -12.42 -5.25 -6.23
CA PRO A 42 -13.85 -5.57 -6.14
C PRO A 42 -14.15 -7.02 -6.52
N GLU A 43 -15.10 -7.65 -5.84
CA GLU A 43 -15.47 -9.05 -6.12
C GLU A 43 -16.09 -9.26 -7.50
N THR A 44 -16.49 -8.17 -8.15
CA THR A 44 -17.06 -8.13 -9.50
C THR A 44 -15.99 -8.11 -10.60
N ASN A 45 -14.71 -7.95 -10.26
CA ASN A 45 -13.62 -7.99 -11.24
C ASN A 45 -13.49 -9.40 -11.85
N MET A 46 -12.97 -9.46 -13.08
CA MET A 46 -12.66 -10.73 -13.74
C MET A 46 -11.58 -11.48 -12.96
N GLN A 47 -11.81 -12.75 -12.67
CA GLN A 47 -10.82 -13.61 -12.01
C GLN A 47 -10.07 -14.46 -13.03
N PRO A 48 -8.77 -14.77 -12.81
CA PRO A 48 -7.96 -14.33 -11.67
C PRO A 48 -7.68 -12.81 -11.71
N PHE A 49 -7.48 -12.22 -10.52
CA PHE A 49 -7.12 -10.80 -10.45
C PHE A 49 -5.73 -10.57 -11.02
N SER A 50 -5.53 -9.39 -11.62
CA SER A 50 -4.21 -8.92 -12.07
C SER A 50 -3.98 -7.50 -11.56
N GLU A 51 -2.72 -7.11 -11.42
CA GLU A 51 -2.27 -5.82 -10.90
C GLU A 51 -2.79 -4.63 -11.73
N ASN A 52 -3.13 -4.86 -13.00
CA ASN A 52 -3.66 -3.85 -13.91
C ASN A 52 -5.18 -3.63 -13.80
N GLN A 53 -5.87 -4.39 -12.95
CA GLN A 53 -7.31 -4.22 -12.76
C GLN A 53 -7.61 -3.05 -11.84
N SER A 54 -8.81 -2.48 -12.00
CA SER A 54 -9.28 -1.41 -11.13
C SER A 54 -9.40 -1.90 -9.69
N ILE A 55 -8.77 -1.16 -8.77
CA ILE A 55 -9.00 -1.26 -7.33
C ILE A 55 -10.33 -0.58 -6.95
N GLY A 56 -10.91 -0.97 -5.83
CA GLY A 56 -12.18 -0.44 -5.35
C GLY A 56 -12.74 -1.24 -4.18
N VAL A 57 -13.88 -0.79 -3.67
CA VAL A 57 -14.52 -1.44 -2.51
C VAL A 57 -14.86 -2.90 -2.83
N ASN A 58 -14.23 -3.82 -2.11
CA ASN A 58 -14.65 -5.22 -2.06
C ASN A 58 -15.68 -5.41 -0.93
N LYS A 59 -16.86 -5.94 -1.24
CA LYS A 59 -17.95 -6.06 -0.23
C LYS A 59 -17.65 -7.06 0.89
N ILE A 60 -16.79 -8.04 0.66
CA ILE A 60 -16.45 -9.08 1.64
C ILE A 60 -15.47 -8.52 2.68
N TRP A 61 -14.49 -7.74 2.23
CA TRP A 61 -13.44 -7.19 3.09
C TRP A 61 -13.77 -5.80 3.65
N GLY A 62 -14.68 -5.07 3.02
CA GLY A 62 -15.20 -3.78 3.50
C GLY A 62 -14.08 -2.79 3.81
N LYS A 63 -14.09 -2.26 5.04
CA LYS A 63 -13.15 -1.23 5.49
C LYS A 63 -11.68 -1.65 5.35
N TYR A 64 -11.37 -2.94 5.54
CA TYR A 64 -10.00 -3.41 5.38
C TYR A 64 -9.47 -3.18 3.95
N GLY A 65 -10.30 -3.46 2.93
CA GLY A 65 -9.92 -3.23 1.54
C GLY A 65 -9.77 -1.74 1.22
N THR A 66 -10.69 -0.89 1.71
CA THR A 66 -10.60 0.56 1.49
C THR A 66 -9.42 1.20 2.20
N ASP A 67 -9.11 0.75 3.43
CA ASP A 67 -7.94 1.23 4.17
C ASP A 67 -6.63 0.87 3.44
N LYS A 68 -6.56 -0.34 2.86
CA LYS A 68 -5.44 -0.73 2.01
C LYS A 68 -5.34 0.12 0.74
N ILE A 69 -6.45 0.41 0.07
CA ILE A 69 -6.48 1.33 -1.09
C ILE A 69 -5.93 2.71 -0.70
N GLU A 70 -6.38 3.28 0.42
CA GLU A 70 -5.87 4.58 0.90
C GLU A 70 -4.37 4.54 1.21
N ALA A 71 -3.87 3.42 1.73
CA ALA A 71 -2.44 3.20 1.96
C ALA A 71 -1.65 3.16 0.65
N GLU A 72 -2.14 2.40 -0.35
CA GLU A 72 -1.52 2.31 -1.68
C GLU A 72 -1.47 3.67 -2.37
N GLU A 73 -2.61 4.36 -2.45
CA GLU A 73 -2.73 5.66 -3.11
C GLU A 73 -1.80 6.70 -2.46
N TYR A 74 -1.75 6.72 -1.12
CA TYR A 74 -0.88 7.63 -0.42
C TYR A 74 0.59 7.30 -0.65
N LEU A 75 0.98 6.02 -0.58
CA LEU A 75 2.35 5.59 -0.82
C LEU A 75 2.80 5.98 -2.23
N ILE A 76 2.03 5.65 -3.27
CA ILE A 76 2.35 6.01 -4.66
C ILE A 76 2.43 7.53 -4.85
N SER A 77 1.57 8.30 -4.17
CA SER A 77 1.62 9.77 -4.24
C SER A 77 2.92 10.38 -3.68
N LYS A 78 3.59 9.68 -2.75
CA LYS A 78 4.83 10.14 -2.09
C LYS A 78 6.08 9.46 -2.61
N VAL A 79 5.94 8.22 -3.05
CA VAL A 79 7.01 7.34 -3.53
C VAL A 79 6.51 6.69 -4.82
N PRO A 80 6.55 7.39 -5.97
CA PRO A 80 5.97 6.90 -7.22
C PRO A 80 6.58 5.60 -7.75
N ASN A 81 7.79 5.25 -7.29
CA ASN A 81 8.50 4.03 -7.65
C ASN A 81 8.39 2.93 -6.57
N ALA A 82 7.48 3.07 -5.60
CA ALA A 82 7.23 2.03 -4.61
C ALA A 82 6.64 0.78 -5.27
N TYR A 83 6.91 -0.37 -4.67
CA TYR A 83 6.29 -1.64 -5.02
C TYR A 83 5.15 -1.91 -4.06
N ILE A 84 4.05 -2.44 -4.58
CA ILE A 84 2.81 -2.76 -3.86
C ILE A 84 2.37 -4.18 -4.25
#